data_AF-A0A420RFT7-F1
#
_entry.id   AF-A0A420RFT7-F1
#
_cell.length_a   1.000
_cell.length_b   1.000
_cell.length_c   1.000
_cell.angle_alpha   90.00
_cell.angle_beta   90.00
_cell.angle_gamma   90.00
#
_symmetry.space_group_name_H-M   'P 1'
#
loop_
_entity.id
_entity.type
_entity.pdbx_description
1 polymer ?
#
loop_
_entity_poly.entity_id
_entity_poly.type
_entity_poly.pdbx_seq_one_letter_code
_entity_poly.pdbx_strand_id
1 'polypeptide(L)'
;LSQAARDVLAERRRQVEAEGYDTEHDDAHVMGEIGALAALYLMPDGARDWDTTSTTYGATLAQALLPEDWTMPTMGEDRRRDLVKGIACGLAELERWDPAWVAGMRVLAGEAEARAMGMRVFADGETWPEESIAWFWAETSGKRCLWSAAYPMRAWNPLHDDGDAFRLAVVLWLEIRVFNGKAHAGRQDRFWCTEECGDDPGAAARRAVLRPITRAEADAFIREHHRHHQPPVGALWRQAAHDDAGRLVGVAVVGRPVARALDDGLTVEVTRLCTDGAANACSLLYAATRRAAEAKGYRRGLTYILASESGTSLRASNWALLWNVQGRSWDCPSRPRTDKHPTENKQAWGWGSWPTRPTGHKEST
;
A
#
# COMPACT_ATOMS: atom_id res chain seq x y z
N LEU A 1 7.31 45.90 9.90
CA LEU A 1 6.47 45.40 8.78
C LEU A 1 6.37 46.47 7.69
N SER A 2 6.38 46.07 6.41
CA SER A 2 6.03 46.93 5.27
C SER A 2 4.51 47.18 5.21
N GLN A 3 4.03 48.02 4.29
CA GLN A 3 2.58 48.19 4.11
C GLN A 3 1.94 46.90 3.57
N ALA A 4 2.50 46.27 2.54
CA ALA A 4 1.98 45.01 2.01
C ALA A 4 1.89 43.90 3.08
N ALA A 5 2.87 43.81 3.99
CA ALA A 5 2.82 42.85 5.10
C ALA A 5 1.75 43.20 6.15
N ARG A 6 1.40 44.48 6.34
CA ARG A 6 0.23 44.88 7.16
C ARG A 6 -1.08 44.52 6.46
N ASP A 7 -1.18 44.77 5.16
CA ASP A 7 -2.39 44.51 4.37
C ASP A 7 -2.74 43.01 4.35
N VAL A 8 -1.74 42.14 4.21
CA VAL A 8 -1.89 40.68 4.29
C VAL A 8 -2.38 40.22 5.66
N LEU A 9 -1.76 40.71 6.75
CA LEU A 9 -2.16 40.35 8.11
C LEU A 9 -3.55 40.92 8.48
N ALA A 10 -3.97 42.02 7.84
CA ALA A 10 -5.33 42.56 7.97
C ALA A 10 -6.37 41.72 7.20
N GLU A 11 -6.05 41.23 5.99
CA GLU A 11 -6.93 40.34 5.24
C GLU A 11 -7.05 38.95 5.89
N ARG A 12 -5.93 38.37 6.37
CA ARG A 12 -5.96 37.10 7.13
C ARG A 12 -6.81 37.23 8.40
N ARG A 13 -6.65 38.32 9.14
CA ARG A 13 -7.53 38.67 10.26
C ARG A 13 -8.99 38.78 9.84
N ARG A 14 -9.30 39.43 8.71
CA ARG A 14 -10.67 39.58 8.21
C ARG A 14 -11.30 38.23 7.85
N GLN A 15 -10.54 37.29 7.28
CA GLN A 15 -11.01 35.92 7.01
C GLN A 15 -11.45 35.23 8.31
N VAL A 16 -10.63 35.30 9.36
CA VAL A 16 -10.96 34.78 10.70
C VAL A 16 -12.17 35.51 11.31
N GLU A 17 -12.11 36.84 11.42
CA GLU A 17 -13.07 37.67 12.17
C GLU A 17 -14.44 37.84 11.46
N ALA A 18 -14.53 37.70 10.14
CA ALA A 18 -15.74 37.99 9.36
C ALA A 18 -16.27 36.81 8.51
N GLU A 19 -15.45 35.82 8.19
CA GLU A 19 -15.85 34.62 7.42
C GLU A 19 -15.82 33.34 8.26
N GLY A 20 -15.25 33.38 9.47
CA GLY A 20 -15.11 32.22 10.35
C GLY A 20 -13.99 31.27 9.94
N TYR A 21 -13.06 31.73 9.09
CA TYR A 21 -11.92 30.94 8.62
C TYR A 21 -10.78 31.01 9.64
N ASP A 22 -11.02 30.39 10.80
CA ASP A 22 -10.02 30.19 11.85
C ASP A 22 -9.20 28.90 11.64
N THR A 23 -8.32 28.58 12.58
CA THR A 23 -7.45 27.39 12.47
C THR A 23 -8.21 26.06 12.48
N GLU A 24 -9.37 25.96 13.12
CA GLU A 24 -10.18 24.72 13.13
C GLU A 24 -10.93 24.54 11.81
N HIS A 25 -11.43 25.64 11.23
CA HIS A 25 -11.90 25.66 9.84
C HIS A 25 -10.78 25.27 8.87
N ASP A 26 -9.62 25.90 8.98
CA ASP A 26 -8.54 25.75 8.00
C ASP A 26 -7.92 24.34 8.06
N ASP A 27 -7.77 23.76 9.25
CA ASP A 27 -7.28 22.38 9.41
C ASP A 27 -8.19 21.33 8.74
N ALA A 28 -9.49 21.60 8.59
CA ALA A 28 -10.42 20.69 7.92
C ALA A 28 -10.16 20.51 6.40
N HIS A 29 -9.51 21.48 5.75
CA HIS A 29 -9.23 21.47 4.30
C HIS A 29 -7.96 20.66 3.98
N VAL A 30 -8.07 19.34 4.08
CA VAL A 30 -6.92 18.42 4.14
C VAL A 30 -6.23 18.08 2.81
N MET A 31 -6.79 18.45 1.65
CA MET A 31 -6.22 18.11 0.33
C MET A 31 -5.39 19.25 -0.31
N GLY A 32 -5.27 20.41 0.34
CA GLY A 32 -4.50 21.57 -0.14
C GLY A 32 -5.34 22.64 -0.84
N GLU A 33 -6.65 22.63 -0.61
CA GLU A 33 -7.69 23.49 -1.18
C GLU A 33 -7.38 24.98 -0.94
N ILE A 34 -6.92 25.33 0.27
CA ILE A 34 -6.51 26.70 0.65
C ILE A 34 -5.27 27.13 -0.16
N GLY A 35 -4.31 26.22 -0.38
CA GLY A 35 -3.13 26.46 -1.22
C GLY A 35 -3.48 26.62 -2.71
N ALA A 36 -4.48 25.89 -3.20
CA ALA A 36 -4.99 26.03 -4.56
C ALA A 36 -5.73 27.37 -4.77
N LEU A 37 -6.55 27.78 -3.80
CA LEU A 37 -7.18 29.11 -3.76
C LEU A 37 -6.13 30.23 -3.70
N ALA A 38 -5.07 30.07 -2.91
CA ALA A 38 -3.94 31.00 -2.87
C ALA A 38 -3.28 31.11 -4.26
N ALA A 39 -3.00 29.99 -4.92
CA ALA A 39 -2.43 29.95 -6.26
C ALA A 39 -3.33 30.65 -7.31
N LEU A 40 -4.64 30.46 -7.23
CA LEU A 40 -5.64 31.09 -8.12
C LEU A 40 -5.64 32.63 -8.01
N TYR A 41 -5.54 33.17 -6.79
CA TYR A 41 -5.37 34.61 -6.58
C TYR A 41 -3.98 35.11 -7.05
N LEU A 42 -2.92 34.32 -6.84
CA LEU A 42 -1.55 34.71 -7.16
C LEU A 42 -1.18 34.63 -8.64
N MET A 43 -1.81 33.77 -9.44
CA MET A 43 -1.54 33.65 -10.88
C MET A 43 -2.16 34.79 -11.72
N PRO A 44 -1.56 35.18 -12.86
CA PRO A 44 -2.11 36.20 -13.75
C PRO A 44 -3.28 35.65 -14.59
N ASP A 45 -4.12 36.55 -15.10
CA ASP A 45 -5.37 36.20 -15.79
C ASP A 45 -5.15 35.28 -16.99
N GLY A 46 -4.18 35.60 -17.84
CA GLY A 46 -3.79 34.76 -18.98
C GLY A 46 -3.20 33.38 -18.63
N ALA A 47 -3.05 33.04 -17.34
CA ALA A 47 -2.81 31.67 -16.87
C ALA A 47 -4.07 31.02 -16.27
N ARG A 48 -4.95 31.80 -15.63
CA ARG A 48 -6.29 31.37 -15.19
C ARG A 48 -7.11 30.79 -16.34
N ASP A 49 -6.95 31.37 -17.53
CA ASP A 49 -7.67 31.03 -18.76
C ASP A 49 -7.01 29.91 -19.61
N TRP A 50 -5.95 29.24 -19.14
CA TRP A 50 -5.34 28.12 -19.88
C TRP A 50 -6.31 26.95 -20.03
N ASP A 51 -6.42 26.39 -21.25
CA ASP A 51 -7.25 25.22 -21.55
C ASP A 51 -6.84 24.01 -20.71
N THR A 52 -7.83 23.45 -19.99
CA THR A 52 -7.70 22.21 -19.22
C THR A 52 -8.74 21.16 -19.61
N THR A 53 -9.45 21.31 -20.74
CA THR A 53 -10.51 20.37 -21.15
C THR A 53 -10.03 18.92 -21.23
N SER A 54 -8.75 18.70 -21.56
CA SER A 54 -8.09 17.40 -21.58
C SER A 54 -7.93 16.73 -20.19
N THR A 55 -8.07 17.46 -19.09
CA THR A 55 -7.94 16.93 -17.71
C THR A 55 -9.25 16.46 -17.12
N THR A 56 -10.39 16.80 -17.74
CA THR A 56 -11.77 16.62 -17.22
C THR A 56 -12.16 17.42 -15.97
N TYR A 57 -11.23 18.14 -15.31
CA TYR A 57 -11.50 18.93 -14.11
C TYR A 57 -12.05 20.35 -14.37
N GLY A 58 -12.05 20.81 -15.61
CA GLY A 58 -12.57 22.14 -15.97
C GLY A 58 -12.19 22.53 -17.39
N ALA A 59 -12.86 23.55 -17.94
CA ALA A 59 -12.50 24.12 -19.24
C ALA A 59 -11.25 25.01 -19.13
N THR A 60 -11.05 25.69 -18.00
CA THR A 60 -9.87 26.52 -17.73
C THR A 60 -9.15 26.13 -16.43
N LEU A 61 -7.86 26.45 -16.34
CA LEU A 61 -7.01 26.18 -15.17
C LEU A 61 -7.60 26.75 -13.87
N ALA A 62 -8.30 27.89 -13.94
CA ALA A 62 -9.02 28.43 -12.78
C ALA A 62 -10.11 27.46 -12.26
N GLN A 63 -10.90 26.86 -13.16
CA GLN A 63 -11.92 25.89 -12.81
C GLN A 63 -11.29 24.59 -12.27
N ALA A 64 -10.24 24.10 -12.93
CA ALA A 64 -9.55 22.86 -12.56
C ALA A 64 -8.73 22.93 -11.25
N LEU A 65 -8.66 24.10 -10.60
CA LEU A 65 -7.94 24.31 -9.33
C LEU A 65 -8.86 24.50 -8.11
N LEU A 66 -10.17 24.60 -8.29
CA LEU A 66 -11.12 24.67 -7.17
C LEU A 66 -11.91 23.36 -7.05
N PRO A 67 -12.31 22.96 -5.82
CA PRO A 67 -13.31 21.91 -5.63
C PRO A 67 -14.63 22.26 -6.34
N GLU A 68 -15.36 21.25 -6.83
CA GLU A 68 -16.59 21.41 -7.62
C GLU A 68 -17.72 22.11 -6.84
N ASP A 69 -17.71 22.01 -5.51
CA ASP A 69 -18.66 22.66 -4.60
C ASP A 69 -18.24 24.10 -4.21
N TRP A 70 -17.02 24.54 -4.54
CA TRP A 70 -16.55 25.89 -4.20
C TRP A 70 -17.02 26.92 -5.23
N THR A 71 -17.59 28.02 -4.74
CA THR A 71 -17.99 29.14 -5.61
C THR A 71 -16.75 29.91 -6.07
N MET A 72 -16.54 29.95 -7.40
CA MET A 72 -15.46 30.72 -8.03
C MET A 72 -15.41 32.16 -7.51
N PRO A 73 -14.33 32.59 -6.85
CA PRO A 73 -14.25 33.93 -6.27
C PRO A 73 -14.13 34.99 -7.36
N THR A 74 -14.82 36.12 -7.16
CA THR A 74 -14.72 37.28 -8.07
C THR A 74 -13.33 37.92 -7.95
N MET A 75 -12.53 37.76 -9.00
CA MET A 75 -11.25 38.47 -9.16
C MET A 75 -11.49 39.97 -9.30
N GLY A 76 -10.65 40.79 -8.67
CA GLY A 76 -10.79 42.24 -8.69
C GLY A 76 -10.13 42.90 -9.90
N GLU A 77 -10.69 44.03 -10.35
CA GLU A 77 -9.97 44.96 -11.26
C GLU A 77 -8.66 45.48 -10.61
N ASP A 78 -8.62 45.57 -9.28
CA ASP A 78 -7.38 45.82 -8.53
C ASP A 78 -6.58 44.53 -8.32
N ARG A 79 -5.56 44.34 -9.15
CA ARG A 79 -4.59 43.24 -9.01
C ARG A 79 -3.86 43.23 -7.66
N ARG A 80 -3.73 44.36 -6.95
CA ARG A 80 -3.12 44.39 -5.62
C ARG A 80 -3.99 43.65 -4.59
N ARG A 81 -5.31 43.83 -4.64
CA ARG A 81 -6.29 43.14 -3.78
C ARG A 81 -6.22 41.62 -3.95
N ASP A 82 -6.19 41.14 -5.20
CA ASP A 82 -5.99 39.72 -5.52
C ASP A 82 -4.71 39.18 -4.87
N LEU A 83 -3.58 39.86 -5.06
CA LEU A 83 -2.29 39.44 -4.48
C LEU A 83 -2.31 39.44 -2.94
N VAL A 84 -2.94 40.42 -2.29
CA VAL A 84 -3.10 40.45 -0.83
C VAL A 84 -3.93 39.26 -0.33
N LYS A 85 -5.04 38.93 -1.01
CA LYS A 85 -5.85 37.73 -0.71
C LYS A 85 -5.08 36.44 -0.91
N GLY A 86 -4.35 36.30 -2.02
CA GLY A 86 -3.55 35.11 -2.33
C GLY A 86 -2.46 34.86 -1.29
N ILE A 87 -1.77 35.91 -0.83
CA ILE A 87 -0.78 35.78 0.26
C ILE A 87 -1.47 35.52 1.61
N ALA A 88 -2.66 36.07 1.88
CA ALA A 88 -3.41 35.77 3.10
C ALA A 88 -3.87 34.30 3.16
N CYS A 89 -4.37 33.73 2.05
CA CYS A 89 -4.65 32.30 1.95
C CYS A 89 -3.37 31.45 2.03
N GLY A 90 -2.26 31.90 1.42
CA GLY A 90 -0.96 31.23 1.55
C GLY A 90 -0.39 31.25 2.98
N LEU A 91 -0.70 32.29 3.75
CA LEU A 91 -0.41 32.37 5.18
C LEU A 91 -1.34 31.47 6.00
N ALA A 92 -2.64 31.44 5.70
CA ALA A 92 -3.60 30.53 6.32
C ALA A 92 -3.18 29.06 6.14
N GLU A 93 -2.80 28.67 4.93
CA GLU A 93 -2.23 27.36 4.66
C GLU A 93 -0.95 27.13 5.48
N LEU A 94 0.02 28.06 5.47
CA LEU A 94 1.27 27.93 6.23
C LEU A 94 1.04 27.79 7.76
N GLU A 95 0.08 28.52 8.32
CA GLU A 95 -0.24 28.49 9.76
C GLU A 95 -0.67 27.09 10.24
N ARG A 96 -1.20 26.23 9.34
CA ARG A 96 -1.51 24.81 9.62
C ARG A 96 -0.25 23.93 9.74
N TRP A 97 0.84 24.33 9.08
CA TRP A 97 2.14 23.67 9.19
C TRP A 97 2.96 24.17 10.40
N ASP A 98 2.49 25.23 11.07
CA ASP A 98 3.04 25.82 12.31
C ASP A 98 2.15 25.52 13.54
N PRO A 99 2.01 24.24 13.96
CA PRO A 99 0.97 23.84 14.92
C PRO A 99 1.08 24.51 16.29
N ALA A 100 -0.06 25.01 16.79
CA ALA A 100 -0.18 25.78 18.03
C ALA A 100 0.37 25.09 19.30
N TRP A 101 0.50 23.75 19.31
CA TRP A 101 1.10 23.03 20.44
C TRP A 101 2.62 23.23 20.58
N VAL A 102 3.31 23.73 19.54
CA VAL A 102 4.75 24.02 19.60
C VAL A 102 5.06 25.15 20.59
N ALA A 103 4.17 26.13 20.73
CA ALA A 103 4.33 27.27 21.64
C ALA A 103 4.39 26.88 23.14
N GLY A 104 3.99 25.65 23.49
CA GLY A 104 4.05 25.11 24.85
C GLY A 104 5.20 24.12 25.13
N MET A 105 6.06 23.83 24.14
CA MET A 105 7.10 22.81 24.27
C MET A 105 8.29 23.26 25.13
N ARG A 106 8.57 22.56 26.22
CA ARG A 106 9.83 22.70 26.98
C ARG A 106 10.78 21.53 26.69
N VAL A 107 11.98 21.85 26.23
CA VAL A 107 13.09 20.88 26.14
C VAL A 107 13.53 20.48 27.55
N LEU A 108 13.62 19.17 27.82
CA LEU A 108 14.13 18.66 29.10
C LEU A 108 15.66 18.81 29.17
N ALA A 109 16.19 19.09 30.36
CA ALA A 109 17.62 19.33 30.59
C ALA A 109 18.47 18.06 30.58
N GLY A 110 17.86 16.86 30.66
CA GLY A 110 18.55 15.58 30.53
C GLY A 110 17.85 14.41 31.23
N GLU A 111 18.56 13.29 31.26
CA GLU A 111 18.06 11.99 31.75
C GLU A 111 17.51 12.02 33.18
N ALA A 112 18.18 12.73 34.09
CA ALA A 112 17.79 12.82 35.48
C ALA A 112 16.40 13.47 35.68
N GLU A 113 16.06 14.47 34.85
CA GLU A 113 14.75 15.11 34.85
C GLU A 113 13.67 14.14 34.33
N ALA A 114 13.98 13.39 33.26
CA ALA A 114 13.09 12.35 32.73
C ALA A 114 12.82 11.23 33.76
N ARG A 115 13.87 10.70 34.43
CA ARG A 115 13.71 9.69 35.49
C ARG A 115 12.91 10.23 36.69
N ALA A 116 13.10 11.48 37.08
CA ALA A 116 12.33 12.12 38.15
C ALA A 116 10.83 12.26 37.80
N MET A 117 10.50 12.42 36.52
CA MET A 117 9.12 12.39 36.01
C MET A 117 8.55 10.97 35.80
N GLY A 118 9.24 9.93 36.26
CA GLY A 118 8.80 8.53 36.18
C GLY A 118 8.96 7.88 34.80
N MET A 119 9.76 8.47 33.90
CA MET A 119 9.98 7.93 32.56
C MET A 119 10.95 6.73 32.61
N ARG A 120 10.62 5.62 31.95
CA ARG A 120 11.56 4.50 31.77
C ARG A 120 12.64 4.91 30.77
N VAL A 121 13.83 5.16 31.28
CA VAL A 121 15.06 5.23 30.48
C VAL A 121 15.71 3.85 30.44
N PHE A 122 16.02 3.39 29.23
CA PHE A 122 16.67 2.11 28.93
C PHE A 122 18.13 2.05 29.44
N ALA A 123 18.73 0.86 29.47
CA ALA A 123 20.09 0.66 29.96
C ALA A 123 21.11 0.54 28.83
N ASP A 124 22.38 0.85 29.12
CA ASP A 124 23.49 0.70 28.17
C ASP A 124 23.55 -0.74 27.63
N GLY A 125 23.42 -0.88 26.31
CA GLY A 125 23.39 -2.16 25.60
C GLY A 125 22.04 -2.52 24.98
N GLU A 126 20.93 -1.87 25.34
CA GLU A 126 19.69 -1.91 24.55
C GLU A 126 19.85 -0.99 23.32
N THR A 127 19.76 -1.53 22.09
CA THR A 127 20.05 -0.78 20.86
C THR A 127 18.99 0.28 20.56
N TRP A 128 19.37 1.55 20.68
CA TRP A 128 18.60 2.71 20.24
C TRP A 128 18.58 2.86 18.70
N PRO A 129 17.53 3.48 18.12
CA PRO A 129 17.63 4.11 16.80
C PRO A 129 18.57 5.33 16.85
N GLU A 130 19.15 5.68 15.71
CA GLU A 130 20.37 6.49 15.59
C GLU A 130 20.36 7.88 16.26
N GLU A 131 21.57 8.31 16.67
CA GLU A 131 21.82 9.48 17.53
C GLU A 131 21.50 10.82 16.86
N SER A 132 20.33 11.40 17.15
CA SER A 132 20.07 12.87 17.10
C SER A 132 18.65 13.26 17.52
N ILE A 133 17.70 12.33 17.49
CA ILE A 133 16.27 12.66 17.62
C ILE A 133 15.87 12.83 19.10
N ALA A 134 15.49 14.06 19.47
CA ALA A 134 14.83 14.32 20.74
C ALA A 134 13.37 13.81 20.70
N TRP A 135 13.00 12.99 21.69
CA TRP A 135 11.65 12.43 21.83
C TRP A 135 10.97 13.03 23.06
N PHE A 136 9.69 13.39 22.91
CA PHE A 136 8.86 13.92 23.99
C PHE A 136 7.47 13.27 23.96
N TRP A 137 6.74 13.34 25.07
CA TRP A 137 5.36 12.88 25.15
C TRP A 137 4.39 14.07 25.16
N ALA A 138 3.23 13.90 24.54
CA ALA A 138 2.10 14.82 24.61
C ALA A 138 0.83 14.02 24.93
N GLU A 139 -0.11 14.59 25.68
CA GLU A 139 -1.38 13.94 25.96
C GLU A 139 -2.46 14.49 25.01
N THR A 140 -3.09 13.60 24.25
CA THR A 140 -4.06 13.92 23.20
C THR A 140 -5.26 12.99 23.37
N SER A 141 -6.48 13.53 23.44
CA SER A 141 -7.72 12.74 23.61
C SER A 141 -7.67 11.71 24.75
N GLY A 142 -7.00 12.06 25.87
CA GLY A 142 -6.81 11.18 27.03
C GLY A 142 -5.77 10.05 26.85
N LYS A 143 -4.90 10.12 25.83
CA LYS A 143 -3.84 9.15 25.56
C LYS A 143 -2.49 9.84 25.42
N ARG A 144 -1.43 9.27 26.01
CA ARG A 144 -0.06 9.82 25.94
C ARG A 144 0.70 9.29 24.74
N CYS A 145 1.00 10.16 23.79
CA CYS A 145 1.62 9.87 22.51
C CYS A 145 3.10 10.30 22.52
N LEU A 146 4.00 9.47 21.97
CA LEU A 146 5.43 9.80 21.83
C LEU A 146 5.68 10.43 20.45
N TRP A 147 6.30 11.61 20.43
CA TRP A 147 6.62 12.38 19.22
C TRP A 147 8.13 12.52 19.03
N SER A 148 8.56 12.49 17.76
CA SER A 148 9.89 12.92 17.31
C SER A 148 9.88 14.42 17.01
N ALA A 149 10.92 15.15 17.42
CA ALA A 149 11.06 16.58 17.13
C ALA A 149 11.58 16.89 15.71
N ALA A 150 11.91 15.89 14.88
CA ALA A 150 12.64 16.12 13.63
C ALA A 150 11.77 16.44 12.40
N TYR A 151 10.52 15.97 12.33
CA TYR A 151 9.65 16.10 11.15
C TYR A 151 8.17 16.25 11.55
N PRO A 152 7.56 17.45 11.43
CA PRO A 152 6.15 17.66 11.80
C PRO A 152 5.14 17.09 10.78
N MET A 153 5.39 17.27 9.48
CA MET A 153 4.36 17.19 8.43
C MET A 153 4.83 16.44 7.16
N ARG A 154 4.95 15.11 7.25
CA ARG A 154 4.49 14.20 6.17
C ARG A 154 4.39 12.75 6.66
N ALA A 155 3.43 12.02 6.10
CA ALA A 155 3.20 10.63 6.40
C ALA A 155 4.38 9.76 5.92
N TRP A 156 4.85 8.84 6.76
CA TRP A 156 6.00 7.99 6.47
C TRP A 156 5.57 6.73 5.70
N ASN A 157 5.56 6.82 4.37
CA ASN A 157 5.52 5.65 3.49
C ASN A 157 6.81 5.55 2.64
N PRO A 158 7.71 4.59 2.92
CA PRO A 158 8.92 4.35 2.13
C PRO A 158 8.76 3.45 0.89
N LEU A 159 7.57 2.88 0.64
CA LEU A 159 7.36 1.85 -0.39
C LEU A 159 6.20 2.18 -1.35
N HIS A 160 6.25 1.59 -2.54
CA HIS A 160 5.43 1.97 -3.69
C HIS A 160 4.01 1.34 -3.76
N ASP A 161 3.58 0.52 -2.78
CA ASP A 161 2.17 0.14 -2.60
C ASP A 161 1.77 0.21 -1.12
N ASP A 162 0.52 0.60 -0.82
CA ASP A 162 0.06 0.85 0.56
C ASP A 162 0.04 -0.44 1.40
N GLY A 163 -0.18 -1.59 0.77
CA GLY A 163 -0.03 -2.89 1.39
C GLY A 163 1.44 -3.23 1.71
N ASP A 164 2.42 -2.77 0.91
CA ASP A 164 3.85 -2.87 1.19
C ASP A 164 4.25 -1.88 2.31
N ALA A 165 3.63 -0.69 2.37
CA ALA A 165 3.72 0.21 3.51
C ALA A 165 3.21 -0.46 4.81
N PHE A 166 2.09 -1.17 4.72
CA PHE A 166 1.53 -2.01 5.80
C PHE A 166 2.45 -3.18 6.17
N ARG A 167 3.03 -3.89 5.20
CA ARG A 167 4.00 -4.97 5.46
C ARG A 167 5.26 -4.44 6.13
N LEU A 168 5.71 -3.23 5.78
CA LEU A 168 6.82 -2.56 6.44
C LEU A 168 6.44 -2.06 7.85
N ALA A 169 5.22 -1.55 8.04
CA ALA A 169 4.67 -1.22 9.36
C ALA A 169 4.60 -2.44 10.29
N VAL A 170 4.27 -3.63 9.76
CA VAL A 170 4.32 -4.91 10.48
C VAL A 170 5.77 -5.33 10.79
N VAL A 171 6.70 -5.18 9.84
CA VAL A 171 8.14 -5.45 10.05
C VAL A 171 8.77 -4.52 11.10
N LEU A 172 8.21 -3.32 11.30
CA LEU A 172 8.70 -2.29 12.22
C LEU A 172 7.80 -2.03 13.44
N TRP A 173 6.82 -2.90 13.72
CA TRP A 173 5.99 -2.88 14.93
C TRP A 173 5.17 -1.60 15.15
N LEU A 174 4.52 -1.09 14.10
CA LEU A 174 3.64 0.08 14.17
C LEU A 174 2.17 -0.34 14.47
N GLU A 175 1.36 0.58 15.00
CA GLU A 175 -0.06 0.34 15.36
C GLU A 175 -0.95 0.41 14.12
N ILE A 176 -1.88 -0.54 13.96
CA ILE A 176 -2.78 -0.62 12.80
C ILE A 176 -4.25 -0.47 13.24
N ARG A 177 -5.02 0.34 12.50
CA ARG A 177 -6.45 0.62 12.74
C ARG A 177 -7.25 0.60 11.44
N VAL A 178 -8.57 0.48 11.54
CA VAL A 178 -9.50 0.52 10.40
C VAL A 178 -10.70 1.39 10.77
N PHE A 179 -10.99 2.43 9.99
CA PHE A 179 -12.16 3.30 10.16
C PHE A 179 -12.49 4.06 8.86
N ASN A 180 -13.72 4.55 8.72
CA ASN A 180 -14.24 5.26 7.53
C ASN A 180 -14.00 4.54 6.19
N GLY A 181 -14.09 3.21 6.19
CA GLY A 181 -13.83 2.41 4.99
C GLY A 181 -12.36 2.40 4.55
N LYS A 182 -11.41 2.72 5.45
CA LYS A 182 -9.97 2.73 5.16
C LYS A 182 -9.16 2.05 6.27
N ALA A 183 -8.05 1.44 5.90
CA ALA A 183 -7.06 0.88 6.81
C ALA A 183 -5.91 1.88 6.99
N HIS A 184 -5.42 2.05 8.22
CA HIS A 184 -4.39 3.04 8.59
C HIS A 184 -3.31 2.37 9.43
N ALA A 185 -2.03 2.65 9.15
CA ALA A 185 -0.92 2.28 10.04
C ALA A 185 -0.24 3.55 10.58
N GLY A 186 0.15 3.54 11.86
CA GLY A 186 0.50 4.74 12.61
C GLY A 186 1.00 4.41 14.02
N ARG A 187 0.88 5.38 14.94
CA ARG A 187 0.90 5.10 16.38
C ARG A 187 0.04 6.15 17.08
N GLN A 188 -0.96 5.67 17.81
CA GLN A 188 -2.07 6.47 18.33
C GLN A 188 -2.78 7.25 17.22
N ASP A 189 -3.25 8.47 17.48
CA ASP A 189 -4.21 9.18 16.63
C ASP A 189 -3.48 9.97 15.52
N ARG A 190 -2.37 9.41 15.01
CA ARG A 190 -1.53 9.97 13.95
C ARG A 190 -1.06 8.84 13.03
N PHE A 191 -1.28 8.99 11.73
CA PHE A 191 -1.11 7.95 10.73
C PHE A 191 0.06 8.22 9.77
N TRP A 192 0.70 7.16 9.30
CA TRP A 192 1.89 7.19 8.45
C TRP A 192 1.66 6.56 7.06
N CYS A 193 0.66 5.69 6.91
CA CYS A 193 0.11 5.27 5.61
C CYS A 193 -1.37 4.85 5.75
N THR A 194 -2.12 4.91 4.64
CA THR A 194 -3.58 4.71 4.60
C THR A 194 -4.05 4.07 3.29
N GLU A 195 -4.88 3.03 3.33
CA GLU A 195 -5.38 2.27 2.16
C GLU A 195 -6.93 2.22 2.15
N GLU A 196 -7.57 2.30 0.98
CA GLU A 196 -9.03 2.12 0.82
C GLU A 196 -9.45 0.67 1.07
N CYS A 197 -10.48 0.44 1.89
CA CYS A 197 -11.05 -0.89 2.11
C CYS A 197 -12.14 -1.21 1.08
N GLY A 198 -11.84 -2.14 0.17
CA GLY A 198 -12.87 -2.91 -0.53
C GLY A 198 -13.57 -3.93 0.39
N ASP A 199 -14.23 -4.92 -0.24
CA ASP A 199 -15.11 -5.92 0.41
C ASP A 199 -14.52 -6.69 1.62
N ASP A 200 -13.20 -6.74 1.77
CA ASP A 200 -12.52 -7.22 2.99
C ASP A 200 -11.62 -6.11 3.61
N PRO A 201 -12.13 -5.32 4.58
CA PRO A 201 -11.33 -4.32 5.30
C PRO A 201 -10.21 -4.94 6.18
N GLY A 202 -10.09 -6.26 6.24
CA GLY A 202 -8.99 -6.98 6.87
C GLY A 202 -7.82 -7.32 5.96
N ALA A 203 -7.93 -7.16 4.64
CA ALA A 203 -6.97 -7.68 3.68
C ALA A 203 -5.60 -6.97 3.75
N ALA A 204 -5.58 -5.64 3.86
CA ALA A 204 -4.36 -4.82 4.00
C ALA A 204 -3.48 -5.25 5.20
N ALA A 205 -4.14 -5.63 6.30
CA ALA A 205 -3.50 -5.80 7.61
C ALA A 205 -3.12 -7.24 7.98
N ARG A 206 -3.48 -8.26 7.18
CA ARG A 206 -3.43 -9.66 7.63
C ARG A 206 -2.94 -10.65 6.58
N ARG A 207 -1.90 -11.40 6.95
CA ARG A 207 -2.02 -12.65 7.75
C ARG A 207 -0.84 -13.60 7.53
N ALA A 208 0.02 -13.27 6.56
CA ALA A 208 1.17 -14.04 6.19
C ALA A 208 2.31 -13.13 5.72
N VAL A 209 3.51 -13.38 6.23
CA VAL A 209 4.78 -12.77 5.85
C VAL A 209 5.56 -13.75 4.99
N LEU A 210 6.11 -13.26 3.87
CA LEU A 210 6.97 -14.05 3.01
C LEU A 210 8.33 -14.29 3.68
N ARG A 211 8.77 -15.55 3.75
CA ARG A 211 10.09 -15.94 4.28
C ARG A 211 10.78 -16.96 3.35
N PRO A 212 12.13 -17.06 3.40
CA PRO A 212 12.82 -18.24 2.89
C PRO A 212 12.41 -19.50 3.68
N ILE A 213 12.67 -20.68 3.12
CA ILE A 213 12.45 -21.97 3.77
C ILE A 213 13.41 -23.01 3.20
N THR A 214 13.87 -23.97 4.01
CA THR A 214 14.71 -25.06 3.53
C THR A 214 13.91 -26.05 2.67
N ARG A 215 14.62 -26.96 2.01
CA ARG A 215 13.98 -28.12 1.36
C ARG A 215 13.25 -29.00 2.38
N ALA A 216 13.85 -29.27 3.53
CA ALA A 216 13.36 -30.27 4.48
C ALA A 216 12.01 -29.86 5.09
N GLU A 217 11.88 -28.59 5.50
CA GLU A 217 10.65 -28.03 6.08
C GLU A 217 9.53 -27.96 5.03
N ALA A 218 9.81 -27.46 3.82
CA ALA A 218 8.81 -27.38 2.76
C ALA A 218 8.34 -28.77 2.29
N ASP A 219 9.27 -29.71 2.13
CA ASP A 219 8.95 -31.09 1.77
C ASP A 219 8.31 -31.85 2.96
N ALA A 220 8.34 -31.32 4.19
CA ALA A 220 7.56 -31.81 5.34
C ALA A 220 6.13 -31.24 5.36
N PHE A 221 5.98 -29.91 5.32
CA PHE A 221 4.68 -29.22 5.31
C PHE A 221 3.77 -29.73 4.17
N ILE A 222 4.33 -30.00 2.98
CA ILE A 222 3.58 -30.59 1.86
C ILE A 222 3.10 -32.01 2.18
N ARG A 223 3.88 -32.84 2.88
CA ARG A 223 3.45 -34.20 3.27
C ARG A 223 2.33 -34.20 4.31
N GLU A 224 2.26 -33.16 5.13
CA GLU A 224 1.27 -33.01 6.19
C GLU A 224 -0.06 -32.41 5.67
N HIS A 225 0.01 -31.33 4.88
CA HIS A 225 -1.17 -30.55 4.50
C HIS A 225 -1.63 -30.71 3.03
N HIS A 226 -0.80 -31.22 2.11
CA HIS A 226 -1.17 -31.23 0.69
C HIS A 226 -2.07 -32.42 0.30
N ARG A 227 -3.40 -32.20 0.38
CA ARG A 227 -4.50 -33.13 0.03
C ARG A 227 -4.24 -34.15 -1.11
N HIS A 228 -3.62 -33.72 -2.22
CA HIS A 228 -3.57 -34.52 -3.47
C HIS A 228 -2.17 -34.98 -3.96
N HIS A 229 -1.05 -34.45 -3.45
CA HIS A 229 0.27 -34.61 -4.08
C HIS A 229 1.42 -34.66 -3.08
N GLN A 230 2.46 -35.42 -3.43
CA GLN A 230 3.73 -35.49 -2.70
C GLN A 230 4.72 -34.37 -3.14
N PRO A 231 5.74 -34.06 -2.31
CA PRO A 231 6.72 -33.00 -2.59
C PRO A 231 7.43 -33.12 -3.96
N PRO A 232 7.91 -32.00 -4.54
CA PRO A 232 8.68 -32.03 -5.77
C PRO A 232 10.07 -32.67 -5.61
N VAL A 233 10.45 -33.52 -6.56
CA VAL A 233 11.81 -34.10 -6.63
C VAL A 233 12.87 -33.00 -6.84
N GLY A 234 12.56 -32.01 -7.68
CA GLY A 234 13.41 -30.84 -7.97
C GLY A 234 12.62 -29.53 -7.92
N ALA A 235 13.35 -28.42 -7.80
CA ALA A 235 12.82 -27.06 -7.77
C ALA A 235 13.88 -26.08 -8.31
N LEU A 236 13.44 -24.90 -8.74
CA LEU A 236 14.30 -23.74 -8.98
C LEU A 236 14.46 -22.93 -7.68
N TRP A 237 13.38 -22.73 -6.92
CA TRP A 237 13.42 -22.20 -5.56
C TRP A 237 12.21 -22.64 -4.71
N ARG A 238 12.25 -22.31 -3.43
CA ARG A 238 11.18 -22.49 -2.43
C ARG A 238 10.95 -21.18 -1.69
N GLN A 239 9.73 -20.97 -1.22
CA GLN A 239 9.34 -19.81 -0.42
C GLN A 239 8.16 -20.18 0.48
N ALA A 240 8.03 -19.48 1.60
CA ALA A 240 7.05 -19.78 2.63
C ALA A 240 6.22 -18.56 3.05
N ALA A 241 4.96 -18.82 3.37
CA ALA A 241 4.07 -17.94 4.11
C ALA A 241 4.13 -18.35 5.58
N HIS A 242 4.59 -17.43 6.44
CA HIS A 242 4.51 -17.60 7.89
C HIS A 242 3.50 -16.61 8.45
N ASP A 243 2.66 -17.01 9.41
CA ASP A 243 1.68 -16.10 10.01
C ASP A 243 2.32 -15.06 10.92
N ASP A 244 1.47 -14.20 11.48
CA ASP A 244 1.82 -13.10 12.37
C ASP A 244 2.50 -13.58 13.67
N ALA A 245 2.36 -14.87 14.02
CA ALA A 245 3.04 -15.54 15.13
C ALA A 245 4.33 -16.27 14.71
N GLY A 246 4.78 -16.10 13.46
CA GLY A 246 5.97 -16.72 12.90
C GLY A 246 5.81 -18.22 12.60
N ARG A 247 4.59 -18.75 12.58
CA ARG A 247 4.33 -20.17 12.30
C ARG A 247 4.20 -20.40 10.79
N LEU A 248 4.74 -21.49 10.29
CA LEU A 248 4.60 -21.84 8.87
C LEU A 248 3.14 -22.20 8.55
N VAL A 249 2.49 -21.42 7.67
CA VAL A 249 1.09 -21.62 7.23
C VAL A 249 0.95 -21.93 5.74
N GLY A 250 2.05 -21.81 4.98
CA GLY A 250 2.06 -22.27 3.60
C GLY A 250 3.43 -22.25 2.94
N VAL A 251 3.57 -23.01 1.85
CA VAL A 251 4.77 -23.10 1.02
C VAL A 251 4.43 -23.13 -0.47
N ALA A 252 5.30 -22.53 -1.28
CA ALA A 252 5.30 -22.71 -2.72
C ALA A 252 6.66 -23.24 -3.18
N VAL A 253 6.63 -24.17 -4.13
CA VAL A 253 7.82 -24.79 -4.72
C VAL A 253 7.77 -24.61 -6.23
N VAL A 254 8.60 -23.69 -6.70
CA VAL A 254 8.64 -23.24 -8.09
C VAL A 254 9.68 -24.06 -8.85
N GLY A 255 9.34 -24.53 -10.04
CA GLY A 255 10.16 -25.44 -10.84
C GLY A 255 10.14 -25.12 -12.33
N ARG A 256 10.86 -25.94 -13.10
CA ARG A 256 10.68 -26.00 -14.56
C ARG A 256 9.31 -26.63 -14.87
N PRO A 257 8.65 -26.25 -15.98
CA PRO A 257 7.36 -26.83 -16.36
C PRO A 257 7.39 -28.35 -16.49
N VAL A 258 6.39 -29.02 -15.91
CA VAL A 258 6.24 -30.48 -16.00
C VAL A 258 5.89 -30.90 -17.43
N ALA A 259 5.16 -30.03 -18.15
CA ALA A 259 4.91 -30.18 -19.57
C ALA A 259 6.15 -29.74 -20.38
N ARG A 260 6.94 -30.71 -20.86
CA ARG A 260 8.15 -30.49 -21.68
C ARG A 260 8.02 -29.49 -22.84
N ALA A 261 6.84 -29.34 -23.45
CA ALA A 261 6.60 -28.39 -24.53
C ALA A 261 6.56 -26.90 -24.08
N LEU A 262 6.53 -26.65 -22.77
CA LEU A 262 6.57 -25.32 -22.15
C LEU A 262 7.91 -25.04 -21.45
N ASP A 263 8.79 -26.05 -21.33
CA ASP A 263 10.08 -25.98 -20.66
C ASP A 263 11.16 -25.37 -21.58
N ASP A 264 10.93 -24.12 -21.97
CA ASP A 264 11.75 -23.30 -22.88
C ASP A 264 12.93 -22.59 -22.19
N GLY A 265 13.18 -22.89 -20.91
CA GLY A 265 14.18 -22.22 -20.07
C GLY A 265 13.80 -20.82 -19.59
N LEU A 266 12.69 -20.24 -20.09
CA LEU A 266 12.22 -18.88 -19.78
C LEU A 266 10.82 -18.86 -19.14
N THR A 267 10.25 -20.04 -18.90
CA THR A 267 8.97 -20.29 -18.23
C THR A 267 9.20 -20.98 -16.89
N VAL A 268 8.45 -20.57 -15.85
CA VAL A 268 8.42 -21.25 -14.54
C VAL A 268 7.05 -21.81 -14.20
N GLU A 269 7.00 -22.89 -13.42
CA GLU A 269 5.75 -23.49 -12.93
C GLU A 269 5.71 -23.45 -11.39
N VAL A 270 4.61 -22.97 -10.81
CA VAL A 270 4.29 -23.24 -9.39
C VAL A 270 3.81 -24.68 -9.30
N THR A 271 4.76 -25.62 -9.26
CA THR A 271 4.43 -27.05 -9.39
C THR A 271 3.66 -27.57 -8.18
N ARG A 272 3.92 -27.01 -6.99
CA ARG A 272 3.23 -27.26 -5.71
C ARG A 272 3.04 -25.91 -5.02
N LEU A 273 1.83 -25.63 -4.58
CA LEU A 273 1.52 -24.67 -3.55
C LEU A 273 0.66 -25.39 -2.51
N CYS A 274 0.95 -25.17 -1.24
CA CYS A 274 0.27 -25.82 -0.12
C CYS A 274 0.08 -24.81 1.00
N THR A 275 -1.11 -24.76 1.58
CA THR A 275 -1.45 -23.95 2.76
C THR A 275 -2.28 -24.81 3.71
N ASP A 276 -2.22 -24.50 5.00
CA ASP A 276 -3.11 -25.06 6.03
C ASP A 276 -4.58 -24.59 5.87
N GLY A 277 -4.79 -23.47 5.18
CA GLY A 277 -6.08 -22.80 5.01
C GLY A 277 -6.05 -21.33 5.42
N ALA A 278 -4.92 -20.82 5.95
CA ALA A 278 -4.74 -19.44 6.34
C ALA A 278 -5.10 -18.47 5.20
N ALA A 279 -5.94 -17.49 5.52
CA ALA A 279 -6.31 -16.43 4.58
C ALA A 279 -5.07 -15.70 4.05
N ASN A 280 -5.13 -15.28 2.80
CA ASN A 280 -4.09 -14.54 2.07
C ASN A 280 -2.74 -15.27 1.85
N ALA A 281 -2.44 -16.37 2.55
CA ALA A 281 -1.21 -17.16 2.33
C ALA A 281 -1.10 -17.68 0.89
N CYS A 282 -2.20 -18.14 0.30
CA CYS A 282 -2.22 -18.67 -1.07
C CYS A 282 -1.94 -17.58 -2.13
N SER A 283 -2.59 -16.42 -2.04
CA SER A 283 -2.36 -15.29 -2.95
C SER A 283 -0.97 -14.66 -2.73
N LEU A 284 -0.52 -14.50 -1.48
CA LEU A 284 0.84 -14.06 -1.18
C LEU A 284 1.89 -14.93 -1.89
N LEU A 285 1.74 -16.26 -1.82
CA LEU A 285 2.68 -17.20 -2.43
C LEU A 285 2.67 -17.17 -3.96
N TYR A 286 1.51 -16.96 -4.60
CA TYR A 286 1.42 -16.78 -6.06
C TYR A 286 1.99 -15.42 -6.52
N ALA A 287 1.64 -14.32 -5.84
CA ALA A 287 2.18 -12.99 -6.12
C ALA A 287 3.70 -12.91 -5.89
N ALA A 288 4.19 -13.46 -4.79
CA ALA A 288 5.62 -13.57 -4.50
C ALA A 288 6.37 -14.43 -5.52
N THR A 289 5.76 -15.53 -6.02
CA THR A 289 6.38 -16.32 -7.09
C THR A 289 6.56 -15.49 -8.36
N ARG A 290 5.52 -14.73 -8.75
CA ARG A 290 5.58 -13.87 -9.94
C ARG A 290 6.71 -12.83 -9.81
N ARG A 291 6.74 -12.05 -8.72
CA ARG A 291 7.80 -11.07 -8.45
C ARG A 291 9.21 -11.72 -8.46
N ALA A 292 9.38 -12.88 -7.82
CA ALA A 292 10.64 -13.60 -7.78
C ALA A 292 11.07 -14.20 -9.13
N ALA A 293 10.13 -14.45 -10.05
CA ALA A 293 10.39 -14.95 -11.39
C ALA A 293 10.75 -13.82 -12.37
N GLU A 294 9.98 -12.73 -12.34
CA GLU A 294 10.24 -11.51 -13.12
C GLU A 294 11.64 -10.95 -12.79
N ALA A 295 11.99 -10.86 -11.50
CA ALA A 295 13.32 -10.46 -11.01
C ALA A 295 14.47 -11.43 -11.37
N LYS A 296 14.18 -12.61 -11.93
CA LYS A 296 15.15 -13.59 -12.43
C LYS A 296 15.20 -13.65 -13.97
N GLY A 297 14.46 -12.78 -14.67
CA GLY A 297 14.42 -12.73 -16.13
C GLY A 297 13.52 -13.77 -16.80
N TYR A 298 12.67 -14.47 -16.05
CA TYR A 298 11.65 -15.35 -16.63
C TYR A 298 10.55 -14.52 -17.29
N ARG A 299 10.12 -14.92 -18.50
CA ARG A 299 9.16 -14.15 -19.32
C ARG A 299 7.69 -14.46 -19.02
N ARG A 300 7.44 -15.57 -18.33
CA ARG A 300 6.09 -16.05 -17.98
C ARG A 300 6.14 -17.11 -16.89
N GLY A 301 5.02 -17.29 -16.21
CA GLY A 301 4.83 -18.38 -15.25
C GLY A 301 3.45 -18.99 -15.36
N LEU A 302 3.32 -20.27 -14.98
CA LEU A 302 2.04 -20.98 -14.93
C LEU A 302 1.85 -21.85 -13.67
N THR A 303 0.62 -22.29 -13.48
CA THR A 303 0.21 -23.30 -12.49
C THR A 303 -1.02 -24.05 -13.02
N TYR A 304 -1.38 -25.14 -12.35
CA TYR A 304 -2.59 -25.91 -12.63
C TYR A 304 -3.40 -26.12 -11.34
N ILE A 305 -4.66 -25.72 -11.35
CA ILE A 305 -5.65 -26.04 -10.31
C ILE A 305 -6.70 -27.01 -10.86
N LEU A 306 -7.46 -27.69 -10.01
CA LEU A 306 -8.59 -28.51 -10.46
C LEU A 306 -9.69 -27.62 -11.06
N ALA A 307 -10.47 -28.16 -12.00
CA ALA A 307 -11.57 -27.41 -12.61
C ALA A 307 -12.70 -27.05 -11.61
N SER A 308 -12.74 -27.76 -10.48
CA SER A 308 -13.58 -27.53 -9.31
C SER A 308 -13.07 -26.44 -8.35
N GLU A 309 -11.82 -25.98 -8.50
CA GLU A 309 -11.25 -24.93 -7.66
C GLU A 309 -11.53 -23.52 -8.24
N SER A 310 -11.85 -22.56 -7.38
CA SER A 310 -12.41 -21.26 -7.79
C SER A 310 -11.43 -20.30 -8.49
N GLY A 311 -10.11 -20.54 -8.38
CA GLY A 311 -9.07 -19.64 -8.87
C GLY A 311 -9.04 -18.26 -8.18
N THR A 312 -9.76 -18.04 -7.07
CA THR A 312 -9.87 -16.71 -6.43
C THR A 312 -8.51 -16.13 -6.07
N SER A 313 -7.65 -16.92 -5.41
CA SER A 313 -6.29 -16.47 -5.04
C SER A 313 -5.38 -16.19 -6.23
N LEU A 314 -5.64 -16.80 -7.40
CA LEU A 314 -4.89 -16.55 -8.64
C LEU A 314 -5.31 -15.22 -9.28
N ARG A 315 -6.62 -14.94 -9.34
CA ARG A 315 -7.14 -13.62 -9.75
C ARG A 315 -6.60 -12.50 -8.83
N ALA A 316 -6.67 -12.71 -7.52
CA ALA A 316 -6.13 -11.77 -6.52
C ALA A 316 -4.59 -11.59 -6.61
N SER A 317 -3.88 -12.51 -7.27
CA SER A 317 -2.43 -12.40 -7.52
C SER A 317 -2.10 -11.78 -8.89
N ASN A 318 -3.10 -11.33 -9.64
CA ASN A 318 -2.99 -10.91 -11.05
C ASN A 318 -2.38 -12.02 -11.96
N TRP A 319 -2.99 -13.21 -11.89
CA TRP A 319 -2.81 -14.32 -12.83
C TRP A 319 -4.10 -14.52 -13.64
N ALA A 320 -3.97 -14.78 -14.95
CA ALA A 320 -5.09 -15.01 -15.85
C ALA A 320 -5.33 -16.50 -16.12
N LEU A 321 -6.58 -16.88 -16.41
CA LEU A 321 -6.92 -18.20 -16.93
C LEU A 321 -6.41 -18.30 -18.38
N LEU A 322 -5.54 -19.27 -18.65
CA LEU A 322 -4.92 -19.46 -19.97
C LEU A 322 -5.68 -20.47 -20.82
N TRP A 323 -6.05 -21.62 -20.24
CA TRP A 323 -6.84 -22.67 -20.89
C TRP A 323 -7.32 -23.75 -19.92
N ASN A 324 -8.38 -24.46 -20.30
CA ASN A 324 -8.79 -25.70 -19.65
C ASN A 324 -7.95 -26.89 -20.18
N VAL A 325 -7.67 -27.84 -19.31
CA VAL A 325 -6.94 -29.09 -19.59
C VAL A 325 -7.86 -30.26 -19.26
N GLN A 326 -8.12 -31.11 -20.26
CA GLN A 326 -8.84 -32.37 -20.03
C GLN A 326 -8.02 -33.31 -19.16
N GLY A 327 -8.61 -33.70 -18.04
CA GLY A 327 -8.08 -34.68 -17.10
C GLY A 327 -8.00 -36.05 -17.75
N ARG A 328 -6.83 -36.70 -17.62
CA ARG A 328 -6.52 -37.98 -18.23
C ARG A 328 -5.58 -38.77 -17.32
N SER A 329 -5.72 -40.09 -17.33
CA SER A 329 -4.73 -40.99 -16.77
C SER A 329 -3.40 -40.88 -17.53
N TRP A 330 -2.30 -41.11 -16.84
CA TRP A 330 -0.97 -41.25 -17.46
C TRP A 330 -0.57 -42.71 -17.68
N ASP A 331 -1.46 -43.63 -17.31
CA ASP A 331 -1.41 -45.04 -17.69
C ASP A 331 -1.64 -45.20 -19.20
N CYS A 332 -0.85 -46.06 -19.83
CA CYS A 332 -1.10 -46.53 -21.18
C CYS A 332 -0.38 -47.88 -21.39
N PRO A 333 -0.79 -48.70 -22.37
CA PRO A 333 -0.25 -50.07 -22.54
C PRO A 333 1.27 -50.13 -22.72
N SER A 334 1.90 -49.11 -23.30
CA SER A 334 3.35 -49.01 -23.46
C SER A 334 4.08 -48.42 -22.25
N ARG A 335 3.36 -47.99 -21.21
CA ARG A 335 3.93 -47.36 -20.01
C ARG A 335 3.04 -47.48 -18.75
N PRO A 336 2.81 -48.70 -18.23
CA PRO A 336 1.90 -48.93 -17.11
C PRO A 336 2.21 -48.10 -15.87
N ARG A 337 1.19 -47.44 -15.29
CA ARG A 337 1.31 -46.49 -14.17
C ARG A 337 0.06 -46.45 -13.30
N THR A 338 0.27 -46.47 -11.98
CA THR A 338 -0.72 -45.94 -11.02
C THR A 338 -0.68 -44.41 -11.05
N ASP A 339 -1.81 -43.75 -11.28
CA ASP A 339 -1.90 -42.29 -11.18
C ASP A 339 -1.71 -41.82 -9.73
N LYS A 340 -0.75 -40.91 -9.52
CA LYS A 340 -0.40 -40.32 -8.21
C LYS A 340 -0.89 -38.87 -8.06
N HIS A 341 -2.00 -38.54 -8.72
CA HIS A 341 -2.56 -37.20 -8.85
C HIS A 341 -4.03 -37.31 -9.32
N PRO A 342 -4.88 -36.29 -9.14
CA PRO A 342 -6.26 -36.32 -9.61
C PRO A 342 -6.33 -36.37 -11.14
N THR A 343 -7.12 -37.29 -11.67
CA THR A 343 -7.41 -37.44 -13.12
C THR A 343 -8.54 -36.51 -13.60
N GLU A 344 -9.07 -35.66 -12.71
CA GLU A 344 -10.04 -34.61 -13.02
C GLU A 344 -9.53 -33.56 -14.02
N ASN A 345 -10.46 -32.87 -14.66
CA ASN A 345 -10.20 -31.68 -15.48
C ASN A 345 -9.50 -30.59 -14.65
N LYS A 346 -8.67 -29.78 -15.30
CA LYS A 346 -7.84 -28.75 -14.66
C LYS A 346 -7.91 -27.42 -15.41
N GLN A 347 -7.66 -26.34 -14.70
CA GLN A 347 -7.50 -25.00 -15.27
C GLN A 347 -6.01 -24.64 -15.24
N ALA A 348 -5.45 -24.24 -16.39
CA ALA A 348 -4.11 -23.67 -16.48
C ALA A 348 -4.20 -22.15 -16.27
N TRP A 349 -3.47 -21.64 -15.28
CA TRP A 349 -3.43 -20.21 -14.95
C TRP A 349 -2.00 -19.69 -15.07
N GLY A 350 -1.82 -18.41 -15.41
CA GLY A 350 -0.48 -17.83 -15.56
C GLY A 350 -0.44 -16.34 -15.87
N TRP A 351 0.77 -15.84 -16.08
CA TRP A 351 1.10 -14.44 -16.37
C TRP A 351 2.27 -14.37 -17.36
N GLY A 352 2.49 -13.19 -17.96
CA GLY A 352 3.58 -12.95 -18.91
C GLY A 352 3.27 -13.37 -20.35
N SER A 353 4.32 -13.53 -21.16
CA SER A 353 4.24 -13.68 -22.63
C SER A 353 3.74 -15.05 -23.10
N TRP A 354 2.44 -15.31 -22.95
CA TRP A 354 1.77 -16.46 -23.56
C TRP A 354 1.40 -16.17 -25.02
N PRO A 355 1.51 -17.15 -25.95
CA PRO A 355 1.05 -16.96 -27.31
C PRO A 355 -0.45 -16.70 -27.32
N THR A 356 -0.89 -15.67 -28.05
CA THR A 356 -2.32 -15.40 -28.27
C THR A 356 -2.96 -16.60 -28.96
N ARG A 357 -3.83 -17.31 -28.25
CA ARG A 357 -4.69 -18.31 -28.87
C ARG A 357 -5.64 -17.60 -29.83
N PRO A 358 -5.82 -18.08 -31.07
CA PRO A 358 -6.87 -17.56 -31.95
C PRO A 358 -8.22 -17.63 -31.24
N THR A 359 -8.97 -16.53 -31.24
CA THR A 359 -10.35 -16.45 -30.75
C THR A 359 -11.26 -17.23 -31.70
N GLY A 360 -11.26 -18.55 -31.54
CA GLY A 360 -11.76 -19.51 -32.53
C GLY A 360 -12.53 -20.67 -31.93
N HIS A 361 -13.35 -20.42 -30.92
CA HIS A 361 -14.45 -21.32 -30.60
C HIS A 361 -15.45 -21.28 -31.76
N LYS A 362 -15.38 -22.25 -32.67
CA LYS A 362 -16.57 -22.70 -33.38
C LYS A 362 -17.45 -23.41 -32.37
N GLU A 363 -18.68 -22.98 -32.23
CA GLU A 363 -19.72 -23.79 -31.61
C GLU A 363 -19.96 -25.01 -32.50
N SER A 364 -19.88 -26.21 -31.90
CA SER A 364 -20.17 -27.47 -32.58
C SER A 364 -21.58 -27.92 -32.22
N THR A 365 -22.51 -27.62 -33.11
CA THR A 365 -23.82 -28.29 -33.34
C THR A 365 -24.52 -28.88 -32.11
#